data_AF-A0A4P9Z1A7-F1
#
_entry.id   AF-A0A4P9Z1A7-F1
#
_cell.length_a   1.000
_cell.length_b   1.000
_cell.length_c   1.000
_cell.angle_alpha   90.00
_cell.angle_beta   90.00
_cell.angle_gamma   90.00
#
_symmetry.space_group_name_H-M   'P 1'
#
loop_
_entity.id
_entity.type
_entity.pdbx_description
1 polymer ?
#
loop_
_entity_poly.entity_id
_entity_poly.type
_entity_poly.pdbx_seq_one_letter_code
_entity_poly.pdbx_strand_id
1 'polypeptide(L)'
;MGVHWIDTSIVSLRLGREQAGDRRARQPTSITLEHGDILVVNSTSYLDILYLMARWTPVFTRVYGDRVEVLSFWQAIRQCAEATPPTTAAAATRTNTLTLEELARKVKAQRRGPIIVQPEATTSNGRALLRFAPIFRHFDPALVGVSVRIATFRYPYHYFCPTFSFGNQWRHFFILCCQYHTPMTVKYLAPSKCPTTTPSSMSTSLSADKQHGDDDPLGEEIAVLMGQMSRLRRMQLSVHDKYEFLQFYEQRNDGRVRRR
;
A
#
# COMPACT_ATOMS: atom_id res chain seq x y z
N MET A 1 13.14 -3.72 -18.52
CA MET A 1 12.77 -4.17 -17.17
C MET A 1 12.85 -5.68 -17.09
N GLY A 2 13.99 -6.23 -16.65
CA GLY A 2 14.13 -7.67 -16.40
C GLY A 2 13.71 -8.02 -14.97
N VAL A 3 12.41 -8.24 -14.73
CA VAL A 3 11.96 -8.90 -13.50
C VAL A 3 12.03 -10.41 -13.76
N HIS A 4 13.23 -10.98 -13.63
CA HIS A 4 13.48 -12.38 -13.97
C HIS A 4 12.80 -13.37 -12.99
N TRP A 5 12.54 -12.92 -11.76
CA TRP A 5 11.95 -13.76 -10.71
C TRP A 5 11.06 -12.95 -9.77
N ILE A 6 9.79 -13.35 -9.65
CA ILE A 6 8.84 -12.82 -8.67
C ILE A 6 8.53 -13.91 -7.65
N ASP A 7 9.18 -13.82 -6.49
CA ASP A 7 8.93 -14.75 -5.39
C ASP A 7 7.61 -14.41 -4.71
N THR A 8 6.62 -15.28 -4.85
CA THR A 8 5.26 -15.04 -4.37
C THR A 8 4.88 -16.07 -3.32
N SER A 9 4.53 -15.60 -2.13
CA SER A 9 4.20 -16.47 -0.98
C SER A 9 2.95 -16.00 -0.25
N ILE A 10 2.20 -16.95 0.31
CA ILE A 10 1.11 -16.67 1.24
C ILE A 10 1.64 -16.88 2.66
N VAL A 11 1.51 -15.86 3.50
CA VAL A 11 2.00 -15.86 4.87
C VAL A 11 0.81 -15.91 5.82
N SER A 12 0.80 -16.93 6.68
CA SER A 12 -0.03 -16.91 7.89
C SER A 12 0.82 -16.43 9.06
N LEU A 13 0.53 -15.26 9.60
CA LEU A 13 1.17 -14.77 10.83
C LEU A 13 0.70 -15.68 11.98
N ARG A 14 1.61 -16.51 12.53
CA ARG A 14 1.32 -17.39 13.69
C ARG A 14 2.20 -16.98 14.87
N LEU A 15 1.59 -16.77 16.04
CA LEU A 15 2.28 -16.84 17.33
C LEU A 15 2.70 -18.30 17.53
N GLY A 16 3.95 -18.55 17.93
CA GLY A 16 4.58 -19.87 17.84
C GLY A 16 3.89 -20.95 18.67
N ARG A 17 3.30 -21.96 18.00
CA ARG A 17 3.26 -23.37 18.46
C ARG A 17 2.75 -24.39 17.42
N GLU A 18 2.01 -23.98 16.39
CA GLU A 18 1.26 -24.92 15.53
C GLU A 18 1.89 -25.22 14.16
N GLN A 19 3.18 -25.55 14.06
CA GLN A 19 3.82 -25.82 12.75
C GLN A 19 4.52 -27.18 12.62
N ALA A 20 4.23 -28.13 13.51
CA ALA A 20 4.75 -29.49 13.35
C ALA A 20 3.98 -30.32 12.31
N GLY A 21 2.73 -29.96 11.98
CA GLY A 21 1.83 -30.86 11.23
C GLY A 21 1.71 -30.67 9.71
N ASP A 22 2.00 -29.48 9.15
CA ASP A 22 1.42 -29.11 7.85
C ASP A 22 2.44 -28.60 6.80
N ARG A 23 3.69 -29.04 6.89
CA ARG A 23 4.76 -28.67 5.93
C ARG A 23 4.65 -29.34 4.55
N ARG A 24 3.64 -30.20 4.32
CA ARG A 24 3.50 -31.00 3.09
C ARG A 24 2.45 -30.50 2.10
N ALA A 25 1.59 -29.55 2.47
CA ALA A 25 0.67 -28.94 1.52
C ALA A 25 1.39 -27.88 0.68
N ARG A 26 1.35 -28.01 -0.65
CA ARG A 26 1.81 -26.98 -1.60
C ARG A 26 0.99 -25.72 -1.34
N GLN A 27 1.56 -24.76 -0.61
CA GLN A 27 0.86 -23.53 -0.28
C GLN A 27 0.51 -22.78 -1.59
N PRO A 28 -0.72 -22.24 -1.71
CA PRO A 28 -1.09 -21.52 -2.90
C PRO A 28 -0.12 -20.35 -3.10
N THR A 29 0.32 -20.13 -4.35
CA THR A 29 1.21 -19.02 -4.69
C THR A 29 0.45 -17.75 -5.06
N SER A 30 -0.89 -17.79 -5.07
CA SER A 30 -1.71 -16.62 -5.38
C SER A 30 -3.02 -16.60 -4.63
N ILE A 31 -3.45 -15.39 -4.28
CA ILE A 31 -4.81 -15.10 -3.82
C ILE A 31 -5.74 -14.87 -5.02
N THR A 32 -6.96 -15.38 -4.93
CA THR A 32 -8.06 -15.02 -5.85
C THR A 32 -8.63 -13.68 -5.40
N LEU A 33 -8.92 -12.74 -6.30
CA LEU A 33 -9.58 -11.48 -5.96
C LEU A 33 -10.85 -11.38 -6.81
N GLU A 34 -11.97 -11.07 -6.17
CA GLU A 34 -13.25 -10.88 -6.85
C GLU A 34 -13.50 -9.41 -7.19
N HIS A 35 -14.56 -9.16 -7.96
CA HIS A 35 -14.95 -7.82 -8.36
C HIS A 35 -15.37 -6.97 -7.16
N GLY A 36 -14.71 -5.82 -6.97
CA GLY A 36 -14.96 -4.96 -5.81
C GLY A 36 -14.24 -5.35 -4.52
N ASP A 37 -13.51 -6.48 -4.50
CA ASP A 37 -12.61 -6.78 -3.38
C ASP A 37 -11.54 -5.69 -3.24
N ILE A 38 -11.10 -5.47 -2.00
CA ILE A 38 -10.13 -4.43 -1.69
C ILE A 38 -8.78 -5.10 -1.41
N LEU A 39 -7.78 -4.73 -2.19
CA LEU A 39 -6.40 -5.14 -1.96
C LEU A 39 -5.61 -3.98 -1.37
N VAL A 40 -5.24 -4.12 -0.10
CA VAL A 40 -4.42 -3.15 0.62
C VAL A 40 -2.95 -3.50 0.45
N VAL A 41 -2.18 -2.57 -0.09
CA VAL A 41 -0.76 -2.77 -0.40
C VAL A 41 0.11 -1.61 0.05
N ASN A 42 1.36 -1.89 0.39
CA ASN A 42 2.35 -0.82 0.54
C ASN A 42 2.64 -0.18 -0.83
N SER A 43 3.04 1.09 -0.83
CA SER A 43 3.41 1.81 -2.04
C SER A 43 4.91 2.06 -2.05
N THR A 44 5.67 1.43 -2.94
CA THR A 44 7.14 1.52 -2.90
C THR A 44 7.77 1.80 -4.26
N SER A 45 7.19 1.28 -5.35
CA SER A 45 7.76 1.41 -6.69
C SER A 45 6.68 1.45 -7.76
N TYR A 46 7.01 2.02 -8.92
CA TYR A 46 6.21 1.90 -10.15
C TYR A 46 5.99 0.43 -10.55
N LEU A 47 6.91 -0.46 -10.17
CA LEU A 47 6.79 -1.90 -10.36
C LEU A 47 5.57 -2.50 -9.67
N ASP A 48 5.14 -1.93 -8.54
CA ASP A 48 3.93 -2.37 -7.83
C ASP A 48 2.71 -2.20 -8.75
N ILE A 49 2.60 -1.03 -9.39
CA ILE A 49 1.50 -0.69 -10.30
C ILE A 49 1.51 -1.60 -11.54
N LEU A 50 2.69 -1.84 -12.13
CA LEU A 50 2.84 -2.72 -13.28
C LEU A 50 2.45 -4.17 -12.95
N TYR A 51 2.91 -4.67 -11.81
CA TYR A 51 2.59 -6.01 -11.34
C TYR A 51 1.08 -6.19 -11.09
N LEU A 52 0.46 -5.24 -10.38
CA LEU A 52 -0.95 -5.25 -10.07
C LEU A 52 -1.81 -5.18 -11.35
N MET A 53 -1.44 -4.31 -12.29
CA MET A 53 -2.12 -4.17 -13.58
C MET A 53 -2.10 -5.47 -14.38
N ALA A 54 -0.93 -6.09 -14.51
CA ALA A 54 -0.76 -7.33 -15.26
C ALA A 54 -1.53 -8.52 -14.66
N ARG A 55 -1.72 -8.53 -13.33
CA ARG A 55 -2.30 -9.69 -12.63
C ARG A 55 -3.82 -9.65 -12.52
N TRP A 56 -4.42 -8.47 -12.31
CA TRP A 56 -5.85 -8.35 -12.01
C TRP A 56 -6.60 -7.24 -12.73
N THR A 57 -5.94 -6.42 -13.56
CA THR A 57 -6.56 -5.23 -14.20
C THR A 57 -7.39 -4.38 -13.21
N PRO A 58 -6.77 -3.93 -12.10
CA PRO A 58 -7.51 -3.42 -10.97
C PRO A 58 -7.92 -1.96 -11.15
N VAL A 59 -8.76 -1.47 -10.24
CA VAL A 59 -9.08 -0.05 -10.11
C VAL A 59 -8.07 0.59 -9.16
N PHE A 60 -7.16 1.41 -9.70
CA PHE A 60 -6.20 2.16 -8.89
C PHE A 60 -6.88 3.33 -8.19
N THR A 61 -6.49 3.59 -6.95
CA THR A 61 -7.01 4.69 -6.15
C THR A 61 -5.92 5.56 -5.57
N ARG A 62 -6.23 6.83 -5.40
CA ARG A 62 -5.44 7.79 -4.62
C ARG A 62 -6.21 8.14 -3.36
N VAL A 63 -5.51 8.11 -2.24
CA VAL A 63 -6.07 8.37 -0.91
C VAL A 63 -5.88 9.83 -0.53
N TYR A 64 -6.95 10.48 -0.06
CA TYR A 64 -6.94 11.83 0.50
C TYR A 64 -7.66 11.80 1.85
N GLY A 65 -6.91 11.58 2.94
CA GLY A 65 -7.52 11.40 4.26
C GLY A 65 -8.47 10.20 4.29
N ASP A 66 -9.77 10.46 4.42
CA ASP A 66 -10.87 9.49 4.47
C ASP A 66 -11.53 9.20 3.11
N ARG A 67 -11.09 9.87 2.04
CA ARG A 67 -11.68 9.76 0.69
C ARG A 67 -10.71 9.18 -0.34
N VAL A 68 -11.29 8.64 -1.41
CA VAL A 68 -10.55 8.05 -2.52
C VAL A 68 -10.94 8.66 -3.87
N GLU A 69 -9.94 8.83 -4.74
CA GLU A 69 -10.11 9.19 -6.14
C GLU A 69 -9.69 8.01 -7.02
N VAL A 70 -10.48 7.70 -8.05
CA VAL A 70 -10.12 6.66 -9.03
C VAL A 70 -9.12 7.20 -10.02
N LEU A 71 -8.04 6.46 -10.24
CA LEU A 71 -6.99 6.81 -11.18
C LEU A 71 -7.02 5.95 -12.44
N SER A 72 -6.62 6.56 -13.55
CA SER A 72 -6.13 5.81 -14.72
C SER A 72 -4.77 5.17 -14.41
N PHE A 73 -4.42 4.14 -15.19
CA PHE A 73 -3.13 3.46 -15.08
C PHE A 73 -1.92 4.44 -15.15
N TRP A 74 -1.95 5.39 -16.08
CA TRP A 74 -0.87 6.38 -16.23
C TRP A 74 -0.82 7.37 -15.06
N GLN A 75 -1.98 7.75 -14.50
CA GLN A 75 -2.02 8.56 -13.29
C GLN A 75 -1.48 7.80 -12.09
N ALA A 76 -1.75 6.49 -11.97
CA ALA A 76 -1.20 5.65 -10.91
C ALA A 76 0.35 5.57 -10.98
N ILE A 77 0.93 5.46 -12.18
CA ILE A 77 2.39 5.51 -12.36
C ILE A 77 2.95 6.89 -11.99
N ARG A 78 2.30 7.98 -12.42
CA ARG A 78 2.75 9.35 -12.09
C ARG A 78 2.62 9.68 -10.61
N GLN A 79 1.58 9.16 -9.94
CA GLN A 79 1.36 9.36 -8.50
C GLN A 79 2.59 8.99 -7.68
N CYS A 80 3.30 7.94 -8.07
CA CYS A 80 4.48 7.47 -7.35
C CYS A 80 5.59 8.54 -7.25
N ALA A 81 5.58 9.59 -8.08
CA ALA A 81 6.53 10.70 -8.00
C ALA A 81 5.90 12.06 -7.72
N GLU A 82 4.62 12.10 -7.38
CA GLU A 82 3.93 13.35 -7.13
C GLU A 82 4.42 13.94 -5.80
N ALA A 83 5.03 15.12 -5.88
CA ALA A 83 5.55 15.90 -4.73
C ALA A 83 4.47 16.79 -4.07
N THR A 84 3.21 16.65 -4.48
CA THR A 84 2.09 17.39 -3.90
C THR A 84 1.34 16.55 -2.87
N PRO A 85 1.12 17.06 -1.64
CA PRO A 85 0.37 16.34 -0.63
C PRO A 85 -1.07 16.08 -1.06
N PRO A 86 -1.58 14.85 -0.90
CA PRO A 86 -3.00 14.58 -1.01
C PRO A 86 -3.68 15.05 0.27
N THR A 87 -3.81 16.37 0.42
CA THR A 87 -4.52 16.99 1.55
C THR A 87 -6.03 16.85 1.36
N THR A 88 -6.77 16.75 2.46
CA THR A 88 -8.25 16.81 2.46
C THR A 88 -8.79 18.08 1.77
N ALA A 89 -8.08 19.21 1.88
CA ALA A 89 -8.38 20.42 1.12
C ALA A 89 -8.30 20.22 -0.41
N ALA A 90 -7.32 19.43 -0.88
CA ALA A 90 -7.20 19.08 -2.30
C ALA A 90 -8.31 18.11 -2.75
N ALA A 91 -8.84 17.29 -1.84
CA ALA A 91 -10.03 16.47 -2.11
C ALA A 91 -11.29 17.33 -2.27
N ALA A 92 -11.47 18.37 -1.45
CA ALA A 92 -12.62 19.28 -1.53
C ALA A 92 -12.69 20.04 -2.87
N THR A 93 -11.53 20.32 -3.49
CA THR A 93 -11.47 20.95 -4.82
C THR A 93 -11.73 19.95 -5.95
N ARG A 94 -11.59 18.65 -5.71
CA ARG A 94 -11.75 17.60 -6.73
C ARG A 94 -13.15 17.00 -6.68
N THR A 95 -13.90 17.22 -7.75
CA THR A 95 -15.31 16.76 -7.92
C THR A 95 -15.50 15.24 -7.95
N ASN A 96 -14.43 14.44 -8.04
CA ASN A 96 -14.48 12.99 -8.25
C ASN A 96 -14.01 12.15 -7.04
N THR A 97 -14.04 12.70 -5.82
CA THR A 97 -13.69 11.95 -4.62
C THR A 97 -14.91 11.22 -4.03
N LEU A 98 -14.75 9.93 -3.73
CA LEU A 98 -15.79 9.06 -3.18
C LEU A 98 -15.32 8.46 -1.85
N THR A 99 -16.25 7.97 -1.04
CA THR A 99 -15.86 7.11 0.10
C THR A 99 -15.43 5.73 -0.41
N LEU A 100 -14.65 5.00 0.39
CA LEU A 100 -14.21 3.66 0.02
C LEU A 100 -15.40 2.70 -0.17
N GLU A 101 -16.45 2.85 0.64
CA GLU A 101 -17.69 2.05 0.54
C GLU A 101 -18.46 2.31 -0.76
N GLU A 102 -18.65 3.58 -1.12
CA GLU A 102 -19.31 3.99 -2.35
C GLU A 102 -18.56 3.46 -3.58
N LEU A 103 -17.23 3.57 -3.56
CA LEU A 103 -16.39 3.06 -4.62
C LEU A 103 -16.49 1.54 -4.74
N ALA A 104 -16.41 0.82 -3.63
CA ALA A 104 -16.54 -0.63 -3.59
C ALA A 104 -17.90 -1.10 -4.15
N ARG A 105 -18.99 -0.46 -3.73
CA ARG A 105 -20.34 -0.75 -4.26
C ARG A 105 -20.45 -0.49 -5.76
N LYS A 106 -19.90 0.64 -6.23
CA LYS A 106 -19.90 1.02 -7.65
C LYS A 106 -19.09 0.05 -8.51
N VAL A 107 -17.88 -0.30 -8.09
CA VAL A 107 -16.99 -1.22 -8.82
C VAL A 107 -17.58 -2.63 -8.87
N LYS A 108 -18.16 -3.09 -7.75
CA LYS A 108 -18.85 -4.39 -7.68
C LYS A 108 -20.06 -4.45 -8.61
N ALA A 109 -20.89 -3.40 -8.64
CA ALA A 109 -22.03 -3.31 -9.56
C ALA A 109 -21.60 -3.33 -11.04
N GLN A 110 -20.45 -2.70 -11.35
CA GLN A 110 -19.87 -2.67 -12.69
C GLN A 110 -19.08 -3.94 -13.05
N ARG A 111 -18.94 -4.91 -12.13
CA ARG A 111 -18.10 -6.12 -12.30
C ARG A 111 -16.68 -5.81 -12.76
N ARG A 112 -16.07 -4.75 -12.22
CA ARG A 112 -14.68 -4.37 -12.52
C ARG A 112 -13.70 -5.08 -11.60
N GLY A 113 -12.41 -5.02 -11.92
CA GLY A 113 -11.34 -5.65 -11.11
C GLY A 113 -11.30 -5.17 -9.65
N PRO A 114 -10.44 -5.78 -8.82
CA PRO A 114 -10.31 -5.40 -7.42
C PRO A 114 -9.82 -3.95 -7.28
N ILE A 115 -10.13 -3.32 -6.15
CA ILE A 115 -9.73 -1.97 -5.82
C ILE A 115 -8.38 -2.03 -5.10
N ILE A 116 -7.37 -1.32 -5.63
CA ILE A 116 -6.08 -1.19 -4.94
C ILE A 116 -6.13 0.02 -4.03
N VAL A 117 -5.81 -0.20 -2.76
CA VAL A 117 -5.67 0.84 -1.76
C VAL A 117 -4.22 0.88 -1.27
N GLN A 118 -3.62 2.05 -1.38
CA GLN A 118 -2.27 2.35 -0.88
C GLN A 118 -2.38 3.32 0.31
N PRO A 119 -2.52 2.81 1.54
CA PRO A 119 -2.88 3.63 2.69
C PRO A 119 -1.76 4.57 3.15
N GLU A 120 -0.51 4.36 2.73
CA GLU A 120 0.60 5.30 2.96
C GLU A 120 0.42 6.64 2.20
N ALA A 121 -0.51 6.70 1.22
CA ALA A 121 -0.81 7.85 0.36
C ALA A 121 0.37 8.43 -0.44
N THR A 122 1.57 7.86 -0.30
CA THR A 122 2.81 8.25 -0.97
C THR A 122 3.77 7.05 -1.03
N THR A 123 4.78 7.11 -1.88
CA THR A 123 5.76 6.03 -1.99
C THR A 123 6.73 5.99 -0.81
N SER A 124 6.95 4.82 -0.23
CA SER A 124 7.96 4.57 0.78
C SER A 124 9.27 4.06 0.15
N ASN A 125 10.35 4.11 0.94
CA ASN A 125 11.65 3.54 0.59
C ASN A 125 11.72 2.01 0.77
N GLY A 126 10.62 1.37 1.15
CA GLY A 126 10.53 -0.09 1.34
C GLY A 126 11.35 -0.63 2.53
N ARG A 127 11.85 0.24 3.42
CA ARG A 127 12.53 -0.14 4.68
C ARG A 127 11.66 0.02 5.91
N ALA A 128 10.69 0.92 5.84
CA ALA A 128 9.75 1.20 6.90
C ALA A 128 8.36 1.50 6.32
N LEU A 129 7.33 1.32 7.13
CA LEU A 129 5.96 1.63 6.79
C LEU A 129 5.61 3.01 7.33
N LEU A 130 5.12 3.91 6.47
CA LEU A 130 4.58 5.20 6.92
C LEU A 130 3.28 5.00 7.69
N ARG A 131 2.89 6.00 8.48
CA ARG A 131 1.58 6.04 9.11
C ARG A 131 0.51 6.08 8.02
N PHE A 132 -0.49 5.22 8.16
CA PHE A 132 -1.60 5.15 7.22
C PHE A 132 -2.49 6.39 7.30
N ALA A 133 -2.95 6.84 6.15
CA ALA A 133 -4.07 7.76 6.05
C ALA A 133 -5.36 7.05 6.54
N PRO A 134 -6.27 7.79 7.17
CA PRO A 134 -7.43 7.20 7.86
C PRO A 134 -8.60 6.91 6.92
N ILE A 135 -8.29 6.05 5.95
CA ILE A 135 -9.18 5.68 4.86
C ILE A 135 -10.28 4.71 5.28
N PHE A 136 -10.07 3.94 6.37
CA PHE A 136 -11.01 2.90 6.80
C PHE A 136 -11.93 3.32 7.95
N ARG A 137 -11.86 4.58 8.43
CA ARG A 137 -12.72 5.10 9.52
C ARG A 137 -14.22 4.84 9.34
N HIS A 138 -14.70 4.97 8.10
CA HIS A 138 -16.10 4.81 7.74
C HIS A 138 -16.28 3.65 6.77
N PHE A 139 -15.45 2.62 6.89
CA PHE A 139 -15.49 1.48 6.00
C PHE A 139 -15.79 0.20 6.80
N ASP A 140 -16.99 -0.33 6.62
CA ASP A 140 -17.33 -1.67 7.09
C ASP A 140 -17.35 -2.66 5.90
N PRO A 141 -16.34 -3.57 5.82
CA PRO A 141 -16.29 -4.57 4.77
C PRO A 141 -17.53 -5.49 4.73
N ALA A 142 -18.14 -5.77 5.89
CA ALA A 142 -19.27 -6.69 6.00
C ALA A 142 -20.54 -6.10 5.38
N LEU A 143 -20.78 -4.79 5.55
CA LEU A 143 -21.94 -4.09 4.99
C LEU A 143 -21.91 -4.04 3.46
N VAL A 144 -20.72 -3.93 2.87
CA VAL A 144 -20.55 -3.88 1.41
C VAL A 144 -20.46 -5.30 0.80
N GLY A 145 -20.18 -6.30 1.64
CA GLY A 145 -19.98 -7.69 1.23
C GLY A 145 -18.75 -7.85 0.33
N VAL A 146 -17.65 -7.17 0.68
CA VAL A 146 -16.37 -7.25 -0.05
C VAL A 146 -15.29 -7.76 0.89
N SER A 147 -14.34 -8.51 0.35
CA SER A 147 -13.22 -9.01 1.15
C SER A 147 -12.07 -8.01 1.14
N VAL A 148 -11.51 -7.70 2.31
CA VAL A 148 -10.22 -7.00 2.38
C VAL A 148 -9.10 -8.02 2.36
N ARG A 149 -8.15 -7.87 1.44
CA ARG A 149 -6.93 -8.67 1.37
C ARG A 149 -5.72 -7.78 1.51
N ILE A 150 -4.64 -8.31 2.07
CA ILE A 150 -3.40 -7.58 2.31
C ILE A 150 -2.28 -8.20 1.50
N ALA A 151 -1.53 -7.36 0.77
CA ALA A 151 -0.29 -7.76 0.13
C ALA A 151 0.85 -6.79 0.47
N THR A 152 2.08 -7.29 0.48
CA THR A 152 3.27 -6.44 0.59
C THR A 152 4.27 -6.75 -0.50
N PHE A 153 4.80 -5.69 -1.07
CA PHE A 153 5.90 -5.68 -2.03
C PHE A 153 7.22 -5.40 -1.33
N ARG A 154 8.23 -6.19 -1.64
CA ARG A 154 9.60 -5.99 -1.20
C ARG A 154 10.57 -6.17 -2.36
N TYR A 155 11.52 -5.26 -2.43
CA TYR A 155 12.56 -5.24 -3.46
C TYR A 155 13.93 -5.39 -2.79
N PRO A 156 14.47 -6.62 -2.68
CA PRO A 156 15.87 -6.78 -2.30
C PRO A 156 16.76 -6.21 -3.43
N TYR A 157 17.81 -5.48 -3.08
CA TYR A 157 18.73 -4.89 -4.05
C TYR A 157 20.15 -4.78 -3.50
N HIS A 158 21.13 -4.84 -4.41
CA HIS A 158 22.55 -4.63 -4.09
C HIS A 158 23.08 -3.32 -4.70
N TYR A 159 22.86 -3.10 -5.99
CA TYR A 159 23.46 -1.97 -6.72
C TYR A 159 22.56 -0.74 -6.83
N PHE A 160 21.29 -0.93 -7.19
CA PHE A 160 20.35 0.18 -7.36
C PHE A 160 18.97 -0.19 -6.84
N CYS A 161 18.38 0.78 -6.14
CA CYS A 161 17.15 0.62 -5.38
C CYS A 161 15.92 0.72 -6.30
N PRO A 162 15.09 -0.34 -6.41
CA PRO A 162 13.90 -0.32 -7.24
C PRO A 162 12.77 0.55 -6.68
N THR A 163 12.82 0.86 -5.38
CA THR A 163 11.83 1.74 -4.74
C THR A 163 12.13 3.19 -5.08
N PHE A 164 11.09 3.95 -5.42
CA PHE A 164 11.23 5.37 -5.71
C PHE A 164 10.80 6.21 -4.51
N SER A 165 11.76 6.86 -3.84
CA SER A 165 11.48 7.70 -2.67
C SER A 165 11.50 9.19 -2.98
N PHE A 166 12.48 9.65 -3.78
CA PHE A 166 12.68 11.05 -4.15
C PHE A 166 13.55 11.15 -5.41
N GLY A 167 13.59 12.34 -6.02
CA GLY A 167 14.44 12.67 -7.17
C GLY A 167 13.70 12.65 -8.51
N ASN A 168 14.44 12.47 -9.60
CA ASN A 168 13.84 12.51 -10.95
C ASN A 168 13.25 11.14 -11.32
N GLN A 169 11.92 11.08 -11.41
CA GLN A 169 11.16 9.88 -11.80
C GLN A 169 11.64 9.26 -13.12
N TRP A 170 11.81 10.07 -14.17
CA TRP A 170 12.16 9.58 -15.49
C TRP A 170 13.56 8.98 -15.52
N ARG A 171 14.50 9.62 -14.84
CA ARG A 171 15.86 9.09 -14.69
C ARG A 171 15.86 7.79 -13.91
N HIS A 172 15.14 7.73 -12.79
CA HIS A 172 15.03 6.51 -11.98
C HIS A 172 14.39 5.38 -12.79
N PHE A 173 13.27 5.65 -13.45
CA PHE A 173 12.56 4.69 -14.29
C PHE A 173 13.41 4.19 -15.46
N PHE A 174 14.15 5.07 -16.12
CA PHE A 174 15.05 4.68 -17.22
C PHE A 174 16.18 3.77 -16.72
N ILE A 175 16.86 4.13 -15.63
CA ILE A 175 17.91 3.30 -15.03
C ILE A 175 17.34 1.94 -14.61
N LEU A 176 16.16 1.95 -14.00
CA LEU A 176 15.42 0.75 -13.62
C LEU A 176 15.16 -0.13 -14.85
N CYS A 177 14.73 0.46 -15.98
CA CYS A 177 14.49 -0.24 -17.25
C CYS A 177 15.73 -0.94 -17.81
N CYS A 178 16.90 -0.34 -17.60
CA CYS A 178 18.21 -0.87 -17.99
C CYS A 178 18.79 -1.88 -17.02
N GLN A 179 18.13 -2.17 -15.89
CA GLN A 179 18.59 -3.22 -14.99
C GLN A 179 18.36 -4.61 -15.57
N TYR A 180 19.42 -5.41 -15.52
CA TYR A 180 19.38 -6.83 -15.92
C TYR A 180 18.58 -7.69 -14.96
N HIS A 181 18.67 -7.41 -13.65
CA HIS A 181 18.05 -8.22 -12.61
C HIS A 181 17.45 -7.35 -11.50
N THR A 182 16.11 -7.36 -11.41
CA THR A 182 15.36 -6.73 -10.32
C THR A 182 14.49 -7.79 -9.63
N PRO A 183 14.95 -8.40 -8.53
CA PRO A 183 14.16 -9.39 -7.81
C PRO A 183 13.00 -8.71 -7.08
N MET A 184 11.84 -9.34 -7.10
CA MET A 184 10.63 -8.85 -6.46
C MET A 184 10.05 -9.96 -5.58
N THR A 185 9.73 -9.63 -4.33
CA THR A 185 9.04 -10.55 -3.42
C THR A 185 7.68 -9.98 -3.08
N VAL A 186 6.64 -10.77 -3.34
CA VAL A 186 5.25 -10.45 -3.02
C VAL A 186 4.75 -11.41 -1.95
N LYS A 187 4.31 -10.86 -0.83
CA LYS A 187 3.71 -11.64 0.24
C LYS A 187 2.24 -11.29 0.37
N TYR A 188 1.37 -12.28 0.34
CA TYR A 188 -0.04 -12.11 0.65
C TYR A 188 -0.33 -12.61 2.05
N LEU A 189 -1.24 -11.93 2.76
CA LEU A 189 -1.76 -12.46 4.01
C LEU A 189 -2.77 -13.58 3.71
N ALA A 190 -2.74 -14.65 4.51
CA ALA A 190 -3.72 -15.72 4.42
C ALA A 190 -5.16 -15.17 4.60
N PRO A 191 -6.15 -15.59 3.78
CA PRO A 191 -7.51 -15.07 3.84
C PRO A 191 -8.16 -15.17 5.23
N SER A 192 -7.89 -16.25 5.98
CA SER A 192 -8.41 -16.48 7.33
C SER A 192 -7.88 -15.52 8.40
N LYS A 193 -6.82 -14.77 8.10
CA LYS A 193 -6.20 -13.78 8.99
C LYS A 193 -6.47 -12.35 8.56
N CYS A 194 -7.25 -12.15 7.49
CA CYS A 194 -7.64 -10.82 7.07
C CYS A 194 -8.78 -10.33 7.99
N PRO A 195 -8.79 -9.04 8.36
CA PRO A 195 -9.69 -8.49 9.39
C PRO A 195 -11.19 -8.60 9.04
N THR A 196 -11.53 -8.94 7.80
CA THR A 196 -12.91 -9.11 7.33
C THR A 196 -13.53 -10.47 7.66
N THR A 197 -12.75 -11.49 8.05
CA THR A 197 -13.23 -12.88 8.07
C THR A 197 -13.79 -13.36 9.41
N THR A 198 -13.62 -12.64 10.52
CA THR A 198 -14.18 -13.06 11.82
C THR A 198 -14.33 -11.89 12.80
N PRO A 199 -15.51 -11.70 13.43
CA PRO A 199 -15.68 -10.71 14.51
C PRO A 199 -14.99 -11.09 15.85
N SER A 200 -14.18 -12.16 15.89
CA SER A 200 -13.70 -12.78 17.14
C SER A 200 -12.21 -12.62 17.42
N SER A 201 -11.51 -11.68 16.78
CA SER A 201 -10.10 -11.35 17.11
C SER A 201 -9.88 -9.90 17.52
N MET A 202 -10.90 -9.28 18.14
CA MET A 202 -10.72 -8.00 18.83
C MET A 202 -10.26 -8.27 20.27
N SER A 203 -9.08 -8.87 20.45
CA SER A 203 -8.46 -8.94 21.77
C SER A 203 -6.93 -8.89 21.71
N THR A 204 -6.41 -7.90 22.43
CA THR A 204 -5.10 -7.91 23.10
C THR A 204 -3.87 -7.56 22.26
N SER A 205 -3.63 -6.26 22.07
CA SER A 205 -2.39 -5.55 22.47
C SER A 205 -2.25 -4.20 21.74
N LEU A 206 -3.05 -3.21 22.13
CA LEU A 206 -2.79 -1.81 21.79
C LEU A 206 -2.21 -1.13 23.03
N SER A 207 -0.88 -1.02 23.05
CA SER A 207 -0.17 -0.10 23.92
C SER A 207 -0.67 1.31 23.64
N ALA A 208 -1.21 1.94 24.68
CA ALA A 208 -1.65 3.31 24.65
C ALA A 208 -0.45 4.23 24.36
N ASP A 209 -0.46 4.85 23.19
CA ASP A 209 0.15 6.16 23.02
C ASP A 209 -0.77 6.97 22.09
N LYS A 210 -1.73 7.64 22.73
CA LYS A 210 -2.70 8.53 22.09
C LYS A 210 -2.08 9.90 21.91
N GLN A 211 -1.84 10.33 20.66
CA GLN A 211 -2.01 11.74 20.28
C GLN A 211 -2.55 11.88 18.85
N HIS A 212 -3.57 12.74 18.73
CA HIS A 212 -4.38 13.13 17.58
C HIS A 212 -5.55 12.21 17.19
N GLY A 213 -6.78 12.74 17.34
CA GLY A 213 -8.09 12.08 17.23
C GLY A 213 -8.42 11.55 15.84
N ASP A 214 -7.76 10.46 15.49
CA ASP A 214 -7.82 9.83 14.18
C ASP A 214 -7.93 8.31 14.31
N ASP A 215 -8.99 7.87 14.99
CA ASP A 215 -9.21 6.46 15.33
C ASP A 215 -9.70 5.70 14.09
N ASP A 216 -8.77 5.13 13.33
CA ASP A 216 -9.01 4.11 12.30
C ASP A 216 -8.53 2.73 12.80
N PRO A 217 -9.37 1.97 13.55
CA PRO A 217 -8.95 0.71 14.15
C PRO A 217 -8.63 -0.36 13.11
N LEU A 218 -9.36 -0.39 12.00
CA LEU A 218 -9.13 -1.32 10.90
C LEU A 218 -7.82 -0.99 10.17
N GLY A 219 -7.56 0.29 9.90
CA GLY A 219 -6.30 0.73 9.33
C GLY A 219 -5.09 0.38 10.20
N GLU A 220 -5.20 0.55 11.51
CA GLU A 220 -4.13 0.21 12.46
C GLU A 220 -3.87 -1.30 12.55
N GLU A 221 -4.92 -2.12 12.56
CA GLU A 221 -4.78 -3.58 12.50
C GLU A 221 -4.07 -4.03 11.21
N ILE A 222 -4.50 -3.49 10.06
CA ILE A 222 -3.85 -3.76 8.77
C ILE A 222 -2.38 -3.32 8.80
N ALA A 223 -2.06 -2.17 9.40
CA ALA A 223 -0.68 -1.68 9.53
C ALA A 223 0.18 -2.64 10.37
N VAL A 224 -0.36 -3.18 11.46
CA VAL A 224 0.31 -4.18 12.31
C VAL A 224 0.57 -5.46 11.52
N LEU A 225 -0.46 -6.02 10.86
CA LEU A 225 -0.34 -7.23 10.05
C LEU A 225 0.66 -7.05 8.91
N MET A 226 0.60 -5.90 8.23
CA MET A 226 1.51 -5.56 7.14
C MET A 226 2.96 -5.45 7.63
N GLY A 227 3.19 -4.77 8.76
CA GLY A 227 4.51 -4.65 9.38
C GLY A 227 5.10 -6.01 9.79
N GLN A 228 4.29 -6.89 10.39
CA GLN A 228 4.71 -8.24 10.78
C GLN A 228 5.05 -9.11 9.56
N MET A 229 4.22 -9.08 8.51
CA MET A 229 4.42 -9.89 7.29
C MET A 229 5.66 -9.48 6.49
N SER A 230 5.88 -8.18 6.37
CA SER A 230 6.98 -7.59 5.60
C SER A 230 8.26 -7.40 6.40
N ARG A 231 8.20 -7.55 7.73
CA ARG A 231 9.27 -7.19 8.68
C ARG A 231 9.69 -5.72 8.54
N LEU A 232 8.74 -4.85 8.27
CA LEU A 232 8.95 -3.40 8.17
C LEU A 232 8.66 -2.74 9.51
N ARG A 233 9.54 -1.83 9.94
CA ARG A 233 9.29 -1.00 11.11
C ARG A 233 8.19 0.00 10.77
N ARG A 234 7.20 0.14 11.66
CA ARG A 234 6.17 1.18 11.55
C ARG A 234 6.74 2.50 12.06
N MET A 235 6.57 3.56 11.28
CA MET A 235 7.02 4.90 11.62
C MET A 235 5.82 5.74 12.07
N GLN A 236 6.06 6.68 12.97
CA GLN A 236 5.09 7.73 13.30
C GLN A 236 5.12 8.90 12.30
N LEU A 237 5.80 8.71 11.15
CA LEU A 237 5.86 9.69 10.07
C LEU A 237 4.66 9.50 9.14
N SER A 238 3.93 10.58 8.94
CA SER A 238 2.81 10.68 8.04
C SER A 238 3.26 11.02 6.62
N VAL A 239 2.28 10.97 5.72
CA VAL A 239 2.43 11.48 4.36
C VAL A 239 2.89 12.95 4.34
N HIS A 240 2.40 13.78 5.26
CA HIS A 240 2.73 15.20 5.33
C HIS A 240 4.22 15.45 5.61
N ASP A 241 4.79 14.71 6.57
CA ASP A 241 6.21 14.80 6.93
C ASP A 241 7.12 14.47 5.74
N LYS A 242 6.72 13.49 4.91
CA LYS A 242 7.45 13.17 3.68
C LYS A 242 7.40 14.33 2.68
N TYR A 243 6.25 14.99 2.54
CA TYR A 243 6.12 16.12 1.63
C TYR A 243 6.97 17.32 2.05
N GLU A 244 6.99 17.65 3.35
CA GLU A 244 7.90 18.67 3.87
C GLU A 244 9.36 18.33 3.60
N PHE A 245 9.74 17.06 3.78
CA PHE A 245 11.08 16.59 3.44
C PHE A 245 11.41 16.76 1.94
N LEU A 246 10.48 16.42 1.04
CA LEU A 246 10.69 16.58 -0.41
C LEU A 246 10.86 18.05 -0.80
N GLN A 247 10.01 18.93 -0.27
CA GLN A 247 10.13 20.37 -0.50
C GLN A 247 11.47 20.91 -0.01
N PHE A 248 11.90 20.50 1.18
CA PHE A 248 13.21 20.86 1.72
C PHE A 248 14.35 20.34 0.83
N TYR A 249 14.27 19.09 0.36
CA TYR A 249 15.27 18.49 -0.51
C TYR A 249 15.39 19.23 -1.85
N GLU A 250 14.28 19.58 -2.48
CA GLU A 250 14.23 20.36 -3.72
C GLU A 250 14.83 21.76 -3.53
N GLN A 251 14.43 22.49 -2.49
CA GLN A 251 14.97 23.81 -2.18
C GLN A 251 16.50 23.80 -1.96
N ARG A 252 17.01 22.72 -1.34
CA ARG A 252 18.44 22.53 -1.16
C ARG A 252 19.16 22.24 -2.47
N ASN A 253 18.57 21.40 -3.33
CA ASN A 253 19.18 21.02 -4.61
C ASN A 253 19.19 22.17 -5.62
N ASP A 254 18.19 23.04 -5.56
CA ASP A 254 18.10 24.28 -6.37
C ASP A 254 19.03 25.40 -5.87
N GLY A 255 19.83 25.15 -4.82
CA GLY A 255 20.80 26.11 -4.28
C GLY A 255 20.18 27.28 -3.50
N ARG A 256 18.87 27.25 -3.23
CA ARG A 256 18.16 28.31 -2.48
C ARG A 256 18.49 28.30 -0.98
N VAL A 257 18.98 27.17 -0.46
CA VAL A 257 19.46 27.05 0.92
C VAL A 257 20.99 26.90 0.92
N ARG A 258 21.71 28.03 1.00
CA ARG A 258 23.15 28.02 1.32
C ARG A 258 23.35 27.59 2.77
N ARG A 259 24.33 26.72 3.03
CA ARG A 259 24.76 26.32 4.38
C ARG A 259 25.03 27.60 5.19
N ARG A 260 24.30 27.81 6.29
CA ARG A 260 24.74 28.67 7.39
C ARG A 260 25.80 27.93 8.19
#